data_AF-A0A973G1V8-F1
#
_entry.id   AF-A0A973G1V8-F1
#
_cell.length_a   1.000
_cell.length_b   1.000
_cell.length_c   1.000
_cell.angle_alpha   90.00
_cell.angle_beta   90.00
_cell.angle_gamma   90.00
#
_symmetry.space_group_name_H-M   'P 1'
#
loop_
_entity.id
_entity.type
_entity.pdbx_description
1 polymer ?
#
loop_
_entity_poly.entity_id
_entity_poly.type
_entity_poly.pdbx_seq_one_letter_code
_entity_poly.pdbx_strand_id
1 'polypeptide(L)'
;MADAKNTESISNLSLYTSATKPAVTSKAIAPKEILKGQQRKGTLMHRGEIWIAIFEGDHREAFIVNTDKIPKDATDGIMSEFYIMEQSKKSGIKVRFEKLVTKI
;
A
#
# COMPACT_ATOMS: atom_id res chain seq x y z
N MET A 1 -28.64 -48.09 0.59
CA MET A 1 -28.39 -46.83 -0.13
C MET A 1 -27.80 -45.86 0.90
N ALA A 2 -26.47 -45.63 0.93
CA ALA A 2 -25.76 -44.62 0.12
C ALA A 2 -26.37 -43.23 0.34
N ASP A 3 -25.74 -42.16 0.81
CA ASP A 3 -24.34 -41.75 1.02
C ASP A 3 -24.38 -40.37 1.75
N ALA A 4 -23.19 -39.81 2.07
CA ALA A 4 -22.91 -38.39 2.41
C ALA A 4 -23.04 -37.98 3.90
N LYS A 5 -22.08 -37.31 4.54
CA LYS A 5 -20.86 -36.61 4.09
C LYS A 5 -19.87 -36.50 5.26
N ASN A 6 -18.64 -36.93 4.97
CA ASN A 6 -17.41 -36.56 5.65
C ASN A 6 -17.23 -35.03 5.60
N THR A 7 -16.99 -34.36 6.73
CA THR A 7 -16.49 -32.98 6.74
C THR A 7 -15.41 -32.89 7.81
N GLU A 8 -14.20 -32.95 7.30
CA GLU A 8 -12.93 -32.85 7.99
C GLU A 8 -12.79 -31.46 8.63
N SER A 9 -12.87 -31.39 9.96
CA SER A 9 -12.41 -30.23 10.72
C SER A 9 -10.97 -30.48 11.13
N ILE A 10 -10.04 -30.28 10.19
CA ILE A 10 -8.61 -30.36 10.51
C ILE A 10 -8.18 -29.02 11.09
N SER A 11 -7.90 -29.05 12.39
CA SER A 11 -7.30 -27.98 13.16
C SER A 11 -5.83 -27.84 12.76
N ASN A 12 -5.42 -26.68 12.25
CA ASN A 12 -3.99 -26.39 12.07
C ASN A 12 -3.55 -25.27 13.02
N LEU A 13 -2.94 -25.72 14.12
CA LEU A 13 -2.21 -24.96 15.11
C LEU A 13 -0.77 -24.79 14.64
N SER A 14 -0.27 -23.55 14.54
CA SER A 14 1.17 -23.22 14.65
C SER A 14 1.31 -21.71 14.91
N LEU A 15 1.52 -21.34 16.17
CA LEU A 15 2.84 -21.02 16.74
C LEU A 15 3.39 -19.67 16.26
N TYR A 16 3.09 -18.61 17.02
CA TYR A 16 3.97 -17.45 17.07
C TYR A 16 4.20 -17.11 18.54
N THR A 17 5.47 -17.13 18.87
CA THR A 17 6.10 -16.95 20.16
C THR A 17 5.89 -15.53 20.71
N SER A 18 5.77 -15.47 22.03
CA SER A 18 5.70 -14.24 22.83
C SER A 18 7.00 -13.44 22.71
N ALA A 19 6.94 -12.25 22.11
CA ALA A 19 8.00 -11.25 22.19
C ALA A 19 7.44 -9.96 22.80
N THR A 20 7.79 -9.74 24.07
CA THR A 20 7.56 -8.52 24.83
C THR A 20 8.29 -7.34 24.17
N LYS A 21 7.55 -6.42 23.54
CA LYS A 21 7.97 -5.04 23.18
C LYS A 21 6.70 -4.21 22.91
N PRO A 22 6.68 -2.91 23.23
CA PRO A 22 5.45 -2.15 23.48
C PRO A 22 4.54 -2.10 22.24
N ALA A 23 3.24 -2.17 22.50
CA ALA A 23 2.15 -2.22 21.53
C ALA A 23 2.29 -1.16 20.41
N VAL A 24 2.81 -1.58 19.26
CA VAL A 24 2.37 -1.03 17.99
C VAL A 24 1.32 -2.00 17.48
N THR A 25 0.07 -1.59 17.58
CA THR A 25 -1.06 -2.26 16.93
C THR A 25 -0.80 -2.27 15.43
N SER A 26 -0.02 -3.24 14.94
CA SER A 26 0.05 -3.56 13.53
C SER A 26 -1.29 -4.19 13.17
N LYS A 27 -2.30 -3.34 12.98
CA LYS A 27 -3.44 -3.70 12.14
C LYS A 27 -2.78 -4.12 10.85
N ALA A 28 -2.78 -5.42 10.56
CA ALA A 28 -2.56 -5.91 9.22
C ALA A 28 -3.69 -5.29 8.39
N ILE A 29 -3.41 -4.11 7.82
CA ILE A 29 -4.33 -3.42 6.94
C ILE A 29 -4.32 -4.29 5.70
N ALA A 30 -5.38 -5.09 5.57
CA ALA A 30 -5.64 -5.89 4.37
C ALA A 30 -5.32 -5.02 3.15
N PRO A 31 -4.63 -5.56 2.12
CA PRO A 31 -4.14 -4.78 1.00
C PRO A 31 -5.31 -3.99 0.43
N LYS A 32 -5.33 -2.69 0.73
CA LYS A 32 -6.40 -1.81 0.28
C LYS A 32 -6.15 -1.64 -1.20
N GLU A 33 -6.91 -2.41 -1.97
CA GLU A 33 -6.82 -2.44 -3.43
C GLU A 33 -6.68 -1.02 -3.96
N ILE A 34 -5.60 -0.81 -4.69
CA ILE A 34 -5.38 0.42 -5.42
C ILE A 34 -6.29 0.33 -6.63
N LEU A 35 -7.34 1.15 -6.72
CA LEU A 35 -8.21 1.18 -7.90
C LEU A 35 -8.05 2.49 -8.65
N LYS A 36 -8.14 2.42 -9.99
CA LYS A 36 -8.17 3.61 -10.84
C LYS A 36 -9.33 4.52 -10.42
N GLY A 37 -9.07 5.81 -10.37
CA GLY A 37 -10.04 6.84 -10.02
C GLY A 37 -10.11 7.17 -8.54
N GLN A 38 -9.33 6.51 -7.68
CA GLN A 38 -9.35 6.73 -6.24
C GLN A 38 -8.24 7.68 -5.79
N GLN A 39 -8.50 8.41 -4.71
CA GLN A 39 -7.45 9.08 -3.94
C GLN A 39 -6.94 8.14 -2.85
N ARG A 40 -5.62 7.95 -2.80
CA ARG A 40 -4.97 7.10 -1.80
C ARG A 40 -3.80 7.85 -1.19
N LYS A 41 -3.63 7.65 0.10
CA LYS A 41 -2.46 8.12 0.83
C LYS A 41 -1.34 7.12 0.66
N GLY A 42 -0.16 7.62 0.33
CA GLY A 42 1.04 6.83 0.17
C GLY A 42 2.25 7.61 0.64
N THR A 43 3.37 6.93 0.68
CA THR A 43 4.67 7.50 0.96
C THR A 43 5.30 7.91 -0.35
N LEU A 44 5.70 9.19 -0.44
CA LEU A 44 6.49 9.68 -1.53
C LEU A 44 7.93 9.22 -1.33
N MET A 45 8.51 8.58 -2.34
CA MET A 45 9.87 8.05 -2.30
C MET A 45 10.67 8.43 -3.54
N HIS A 46 11.97 8.64 -3.36
CA HIS A 46 12.90 8.88 -4.45
C HIS A 46 13.57 7.58 -4.89
N ARG A 47 13.44 7.25 -6.18
CA ARG A 47 14.14 6.13 -6.82
C ARG A 47 15.11 6.68 -7.87
N GLY A 48 16.33 6.98 -7.45
CA GLY A 48 17.32 7.60 -8.33
C GLY A 48 16.88 9.00 -8.73
N GLU A 49 16.59 9.22 -10.02
CA GLU A 49 16.16 10.51 -10.55
C GLU A 49 14.64 10.67 -10.65
N ILE A 50 13.86 9.64 -10.29
CA ILE A 50 12.40 9.69 -10.36
C ILE A 50 11.74 9.68 -8.99
N TRP A 51 10.60 10.36 -8.90
CA TRP A 51 9.70 10.26 -7.77
C TRP A 51 8.70 9.13 -8.00
N ILE A 52 8.54 8.27 -7.00
CA ILE A 52 7.53 7.22 -6.96
C ILE A 52 6.69 7.34 -5.70
N ALA A 53 5.50 6.77 -5.73
CA ALA A 53 4.66 6.60 -4.55
C ALA A 53 4.60 5.12 -4.18
N ILE A 54 4.72 4.83 -2.88
CA ILE A 54 4.51 3.52 -2.29
C ILE A 54 3.27 3.59 -1.42
N PHE A 55 2.33 2.68 -1.61
CA PHE A 55 1.08 2.67 -0.86
C PHE A 55 1.12 1.65 0.27
N GLU A 56 0.47 1.97 1.38
CA GLU A 56 0.36 1.03 2.49
C GLU A 56 -0.47 -0.20 2.08
N GLY A 57 0.12 -1.38 2.21
CA GLY A 57 -0.47 -2.66 1.81
C GLY A 57 -0.24 -3.02 0.33
N ASP A 58 0.46 -2.19 -0.45
CA ASP A 58 0.82 -2.48 -1.83
C ASP A 58 2.28 -2.11 -2.10
N HIS A 59 3.10 -3.13 -2.37
CA HIS A 59 4.54 -2.96 -2.61
C HIS A 59 4.87 -2.53 -4.03
N ARG A 60 3.87 -2.29 -4.89
CA ARG A 60 4.11 -1.85 -6.27
C ARG A 60 4.51 -0.39 -6.28
N GLU A 61 5.52 -0.10 -7.08
CA GLU A 61 5.98 1.26 -7.34
C GLU A 61 4.97 1.98 -8.24
N ALA A 62 4.48 3.12 -7.77
CA ALA A 62 3.57 3.94 -8.53
C ALA A 62 4.27 5.17 -9.08
N PHE A 63 4.30 5.29 -10.40
CA PHE A 63 4.95 6.38 -11.09
C PHE A 63 4.11 7.64 -11.00
N ILE A 64 4.74 8.72 -10.54
CA ILE A 64 4.08 10.02 -10.42
C ILE A 64 4.21 10.74 -11.75
N VAL A 65 3.08 11.09 -12.37
CA VAL A 65 3.07 11.70 -13.71
C VAL A 65 3.31 13.21 -13.69
N ASN A 66 3.08 13.87 -12.56
CA ASN A 66 3.18 15.33 -12.37
C ASN A 66 4.22 15.65 -11.30
N THR A 67 5.45 15.18 -11.50
CA THR A 67 6.56 15.44 -10.56
C THR A 67 6.87 16.93 -10.41
N ASP A 68 6.48 17.77 -11.37
CA ASP A 68 6.55 19.23 -11.31
C ASP A 68 5.72 19.84 -10.18
N LYS A 69 4.65 19.15 -9.74
CA LYS A 69 3.79 19.59 -8.64
C LYS A 69 4.32 19.21 -7.27
N ILE A 70 5.34 18.35 -7.22
CA ILE A 70 5.98 17.96 -5.97
C ILE A 70 6.81 19.15 -5.49
N PRO A 71 6.58 19.67 -4.27
CA PRO A 71 7.38 20.76 -3.74
C PRO A 71 8.85 20.35 -3.62
N LYS A 72 9.77 21.30 -3.83
CA LYS A 72 11.22 21.03 -3.76
C LYS A 72 11.69 20.63 -2.37
N ASP A 73 10.96 21.07 -1.34
CA ASP A 73 11.16 20.68 0.05
C ASP A 73 10.57 19.29 0.38
N ALA A 74 9.93 18.63 -0.59
CA ALA A 74 9.49 17.25 -0.39
C ALA A 74 10.71 16.36 -0.14
N THR A 75 10.65 15.60 0.94
CA THR A 75 11.70 14.67 1.35
C THR A 75 11.24 13.25 1.09
N ASP A 76 12.17 12.33 0.86
CA ASP A 76 11.87 10.90 0.86
C ASP A 76 11.16 10.49 2.16
N GLY A 77 10.16 9.62 2.05
CA GLY A 77 9.41 9.12 3.19
C GLY A 77 8.22 10.00 3.60
N ILE A 78 7.95 11.11 2.91
CA ILE A 78 6.83 12.00 3.28
C ILE A 78 5.48 11.42 2.88
N MET A 79 4.53 11.42 3.82
CA MET A 79 3.16 11.01 3.57
C MET A 79 2.47 12.02 2.64
N SER A 80 1.89 11.53 1.56
CA SER A 80 1.26 12.33 0.52
C SER A 80 -0.02 11.68 0.02
N GLU A 81 -0.92 12.49 -0.54
CA GLU A 81 -2.15 12.03 -1.16
C GLU A 81 -1.97 12.03 -2.68
N PHE A 82 -2.35 10.92 -3.29
CA PHE A 82 -2.18 10.65 -4.70
C PHE A 82 -3.49 10.22 -5.31
N TYR A 83 -3.76 10.65 -6.53
CA TYR A 83 -4.88 10.18 -7.34
C TYR A 83 -4.42 9.06 -8.27
N ILE A 84 -5.03 7.89 -8.17
CA ILE A 84 -4.70 6.73 -9.01
C ILE A 84 -5.28 6.94 -10.39
N MET A 85 -4.45 7.29 -11.37
CA MET A 85 -4.88 7.49 -12.75
C MET A 85 -5.03 6.17 -13.51
N GLU A 86 -4.13 5.24 -13.24
CA GLU A 86 -4.10 3.94 -13.90
C GLU A 86 -3.49 2.91 -12.97
N GLN A 87 -4.06 1.71 -12.96
CA GLN A 87 -3.40 0.53 -12.42
C GLN A 87 -3.53 -0.60 -13.42
N SER A 88 -2.40 -1.13 -13.87
CA SER A 88 -2.34 -2.25 -14.77
C SER A 88 -1.22 -3.18 -14.35
N LYS A 89 -1.44 -4.49 -14.45
CA LYS A 89 -0.39 -5.48 -14.20
C LYS A 89 0.74 -5.38 -15.24
N LYS A 90 0.47 -4.82 -16.43
CA LYS A 90 1.44 -4.68 -17.52
C LYS A 90 2.16 -3.33 -17.54
N SER A 91 1.43 -2.24 -17.27
CA SER A 91 1.95 -0.87 -17.34
C SER A 91 2.35 -0.28 -15.99
N GLY A 92 2.12 -1.01 -14.90
CA GLY A 92 2.33 -0.52 -13.54
C GLY A 92 1.20 0.37 -13.03
N ILE A 93 1.48 1.12 -11.97
CA ILE A 93 0.55 2.08 -11.37
C ILE A 93 1.02 3.49 -11.75
N LYS A 94 0.11 4.31 -12.29
CA LYS A 94 0.37 5.72 -12.55
C LYS A 94 -0.52 6.56 -11.67
N VAL A 95 0.09 7.55 -11.03
CA VAL A 95 -0.60 8.38 -10.06
C VAL A 95 -0.27 9.84 -10.27
N ARG A 96 -1.20 10.69 -9.86
CA ARG A 96 -1.00 12.13 -9.79
C ARG A 96 -0.79 12.53 -8.34
N PHE A 97 0.26 13.27 -8.06
CA PHE A 97 0.46 13.93 -6.77
C PHE A 97 -0.62 15.01 -6.58
N GLU A 98 -1.36 14.93 -5.48
CA GLU A 98 -2.39 15.91 -5.14
C GLU A 98 -1.88 16.90 -4.09
N LYS A 99 -1.41 16.39 -2.94
CA LYS A 99 -0.91 17.22 -1.83
C LYS A 99 -0.07 16.42 -0.85
N LEU A 100 0.77 17.12 -0.09
CA LEU A 100 1.42 16.56 1.10
C LEU A 100 0.37 16.34 2.20
N VAL A 101 0.46 15.20 2.88
CA VAL A 101 -0.30 14.90 4.09
C VAL A 101 0.65 15.09 5.27
N THR A 102 1.18 16.31 5.42
CA THR A 102 1.94 16.65 6.62
C THR A 102 0.96 16.74 7.79
N LYS A 103 1.25 16.05 8.89
CA LYS A 103 0.58 16.35 10.16
C LYS A 103 1.26 17.60 10.69
N ILE A 104 0.52 18.70 10.71
CA ILE A 104 0.86 19.89 11.51
C ILE A 104 0.72 19.50 12.98
#